data_AF-A0AA41VZH1-F1
#
_entry.id   AF-A0AA41VZH1-F1
#
_cell.length_a   1.000
_cell.length_b   1.000
_cell.length_c   1.000
_cell.angle_alpha   90.00
_cell.angle_beta   90.00
_cell.angle_gamma   90.00
#
_symmetry.space_group_name_H-M   'P 1'
#
loop_
_entity.id
_entity.type
_entity.pdbx_description
1 polymer ?
#
loop_
_entity_poly.entity_id
_entity_poly.type
_entity_poly.pdbx_seq_one_letter_code
_entity_poly.pdbx_strand_id
1 'polypeptide(L)'
;SLSRQDIQNLVGYGCPSVDTKVVFSAKTLRKHVHLDEGDVCSSCSLRSTCAKAYLVPSKEDEGRTVDVMRVLFTYGFDAINESVQNKPLLKMKSVKTVVRKLLHEVVKLSAVPIDPNLPPPVFKKTPPKVKQPPPTPKKRVGRDDIEMKKGDWLCQKCDFMNFAKNTVCLQCDAKRPKRQLLPGEWECPG
;
A
#
# COMPACT_ATOMS: atom_id res chain seq x y z
N SER A 1 -10.30 22.47 -8.69
CA SER A 1 -9.55 21.45 -7.92
C SER A 1 -10.10 21.41 -6.50
N LEU A 2 -9.84 20.34 -5.74
CA LEU A 2 -10.29 20.23 -4.35
C LEU A 2 -9.46 21.14 -3.43
N SER A 3 -10.09 21.64 -2.37
CA SER A 3 -9.46 22.55 -1.39
C SER A 3 -8.37 21.87 -0.57
N ARG A 4 -7.15 22.45 -0.58
CA ARG A 4 -5.99 21.96 0.18
C ARG A 4 -6.24 21.96 1.69
N GLN A 5 -6.91 23.00 2.20
CA GLN A 5 -7.24 23.12 3.62
C GLN A 5 -8.24 22.05 4.06
N ASP A 6 -9.21 21.73 3.20
CA ASP A 6 -10.17 20.67 3.48
C ASP A 6 -9.48 19.30 3.46
N ILE A 7 -8.57 19.05 2.51
CA ILE A 7 -7.74 17.82 2.52
C ILE A 7 -6.92 17.74 3.82
N GLN A 8 -6.31 18.83 4.25
CA GLN A 8 -5.54 18.89 5.51
C GLN A 8 -6.40 18.48 6.72
N ASN A 9 -7.62 19.04 6.83
CA ASN A 9 -8.55 18.69 7.89
C ASN A 9 -9.07 17.25 7.79
N LEU A 10 -9.16 16.68 6.58
CA LEU A 10 -9.59 15.29 6.36
C LEU A 10 -8.57 14.28 6.89
N VAL A 11 -7.27 14.56 6.73
CA VAL A 11 -6.20 13.60 7.06
C VAL A 11 -5.40 13.97 8.31
N GLY A 12 -5.68 15.11 8.95
CA GLY A 12 -4.92 15.65 10.07
C GLY A 12 -5.14 15.00 11.44
N TYR A 13 -6.14 14.13 11.58
CA TYR A 13 -6.52 13.53 12.87
C TYR A 13 -6.19 12.02 12.96
N GLY A 14 -5.29 11.54 12.13
CA GLY A 14 -4.92 10.13 12.03
C GLY A 14 -5.60 9.40 10.87
N CYS A 15 -5.45 8.08 10.83
CA CYS A 15 -6.02 7.24 9.77
C CYS A 15 -7.45 6.79 10.15
N PRO A 16 -8.38 6.70 9.19
CA PRO A 16 -9.72 6.19 9.45
C PRO A 16 -9.77 4.67 9.62
N SER A 17 -8.84 3.91 9.03
CA SER A 17 -8.69 2.47 9.22
C SER A 17 -7.22 2.04 9.15
N VAL A 18 -6.92 0.78 9.51
CA VAL A 18 -5.60 0.16 9.33
C VAL A 18 -5.42 -0.50 7.95
N ASP A 19 -6.40 -0.38 7.04
CA ASP A 19 -6.25 -0.89 5.68
C ASP A 19 -5.04 -0.26 5.00
N THR A 20 -4.18 -1.08 4.40
CA THR A 20 -2.89 -0.61 3.88
C THR A 20 -3.05 0.46 2.81
N LYS A 21 -4.08 0.34 1.95
CA LYS A 21 -4.31 1.31 0.87
C LYS A 21 -4.84 2.62 1.43
N VAL A 22 -5.73 2.56 2.42
CA VAL A 22 -6.28 3.74 3.11
C VAL A 22 -5.18 4.48 3.88
N VAL A 23 -4.37 3.74 4.66
CA VAL A 23 -3.26 4.31 5.43
C VAL A 23 -2.25 4.97 4.49
N PHE A 24 -1.85 4.29 3.41
CA PHE A 24 -0.90 4.86 2.46
C PHE A 24 -1.46 6.12 1.79
N SER A 25 -2.71 6.08 1.33
CA SER A 25 -3.37 7.26 0.75
C SER A 25 -3.42 8.43 1.72
N ALA A 26 -3.79 8.19 2.99
CA ALA A 26 -3.80 9.26 4.01
C ALA A 26 -2.40 9.87 4.22
N LYS A 27 -1.35 9.04 4.32
CA LYS A 27 0.04 9.49 4.47
C LYS A 27 0.53 10.30 3.27
N THR A 28 0.25 9.83 2.06
CA THR A 28 0.64 10.54 0.83
C THR A 28 -0.10 11.88 0.69
N LEU A 29 -1.37 11.94 1.13
CA LEU A 29 -2.11 13.20 1.20
C LEU A 29 -1.52 14.16 2.24
N ARG A 30 -1.10 13.68 3.41
CA ARG A 30 -0.40 14.51 4.41
C ARG A 30 0.87 15.13 3.85
N LYS A 31 1.68 14.34 3.12
CA LYS A 31 2.84 14.84 2.39
C LYS A 31 2.44 15.94 1.39
N HIS A 32 1.38 15.73 0.60
CA HIS A 32 0.87 16.70 -0.36
C HIS A 32 0.42 18.02 0.29
N VAL A 33 -0.21 17.96 1.47
CA VAL A 33 -0.68 19.13 2.23
C VAL A 33 0.31 19.62 3.29
N HIS A 34 1.55 19.12 3.28
CA HIS A 34 2.63 19.49 4.20
C HIS A 34 2.25 19.36 5.68
N LEU A 35 1.57 18.27 6.03
CA LEU A 35 1.40 17.85 7.42
C LEU A 35 2.53 16.90 7.82
N ASP A 36 3.03 17.07 9.04
CA ASP A 36 4.01 16.16 9.61
C ASP A 36 3.37 14.79 9.93
N GLU A 37 3.92 13.73 9.35
CA GLU A 37 3.38 12.38 9.54
C GLU A 37 3.65 11.84 10.94
N GLY A 38 4.77 12.23 11.57
CA GLY A 38 5.10 11.83 12.93
C GLY A 38 4.08 12.38 13.93
N ASP A 39 3.75 13.67 13.81
CA ASP A 39 2.77 14.34 14.66
C ASP A 39 1.37 13.75 14.51
N VAL A 40 0.91 13.55 13.28
CA VAL A 40 -0.41 12.96 13.04
C VAL A 40 -0.45 11.48 13.44
N CYS A 41 0.62 10.72 13.19
CA CYS A 41 0.66 9.31 13.55
C CYS A 41 0.80 9.10 15.07
N SER A 42 1.52 9.98 15.77
CA SER A 42 1.67 9.90 17.24
C SER A 42 0.34 10.10 17.97
N SER A 43 -0.52 10.97 17.45
CA SER A 43 -1.87 11.25 17.96
C SER A 43 -2.96 10.29 17.43
N CYS A 44 -2.62 9.37 16.51
CA CYS A 44 -3.59 8.47 15.91
C CYS A 44 -4.01 7.33 16.86
N SER A 45 -5.32 7.16 17.07
CA SER A 45 -5.87 6.09 17.94
C SER A 45 -5.61 4.67 17.44
N LEU A 46 -5.38 4.49 16.13
CA LEU A 46 -5.06 3.18 15.53
C LEU A 46 -3.56 2.90 15.46
N ARG A 47 -2.72 3.79 15.99
CA ARG A 47 -1.25 3.71 15.86
C ARG A 47 -0.70 2.35 16.33
N SER A 48 -1.14 1.86 17.49
CA SER A 48 -0.61 0.63 18.10
C SER A 48 -0.90 -0.63 17.28
N THR A 49 -1.99 -0.64 16.51
CA THR A 49 -2.41 -1.78 15.69
C THR A 49 -2.08 -1.60 14.21
N CYS A 50 -1.53 -0.46 13.82
CA CYS A 50 -1.18 -0.14 12.45
C CYS A 50 0.21 -0.67 12.07
N ALA A 51 0.27 -1.66 11.18
CA ALA A 51 1.53 -2.21 10.64
C ALA A 51 2.37 -1.19 9.85
N LYS A 52 1.84 0.02 9.59
CA LYS A 52 2.49 1.12 8.87
C LYS A 52 2.62 2.37 9.73
N ALA A 53 2.54 2.24 11.06
CA ALA A 53 2.76 3.35 11.99
C ALA A 53 4.13 3.99 11.74
N TYR A 54 4.19 5.32 11.77
CA TYR A 54 5.38 6.14 11.53
C TYR A 54 6.10 5.98 10.18
N LEU A 55 5.62 5.09 9.31
CA LEU A 55 6.16 4.97 7.97
C LEU A 55 5.85 6.24 7.17
N VAL A 56 6.88 6.86 6.61
CA VAL A 56 6.76 8.04 5.75
C VAL A 56 6.78 7.61 4.28
N PRO A 57 5.88 8.15 3.42
CA PRO A 57 5.89 7.87 1.98
C PRO A 57 7.23 8.24 1.32
N SER A 58 7.63 7.52 0.28
CA SER A 58 8.87 7.78 -0.43
C SER A 58 8.83 9.12 -1.18
N LYS A 59 9.97 9.59 -1.71
CA LYS A 59 10.02 10.84 -2.48
C LYS A 59 9.15 10.79 -3.74
N GLU A 60 9.08 9.63 -4.39
CA GLU A 60 8.30 9.39 -5.62
C GLU A 60 6.79 9.29 -5.38
N ASP A 61 6.37 9.05 -4.13
CA ASP A 61 4.96 8.95 -3.79
C ASP A 61 4.31 10.34 -3.74
N GLU A 62 3.43 10.61 -4.70
CA GLU A 62 2.67 11.85 -4.82
C GLU A 62 1.18 11.63 -4.54
N GLY A 63 0.58 12.58 -3.82
CA GLY A 63 -0.85 12.53 -3.47
C GLY A 63 -1.69 12.82 -4.70
N ARG A 64 -2.53 11.86 -5.09
CA ARG A 64 -3.36 11.93 -6.29
C ARG A 64 -4.84 11.94 -5.92
N THR A 65 -5.70 12.28 -6.88
CA THR A 65 -7.17 12.23 -6.70
C THR A 65 -7.64 10.85 -6.22
N VAL A 66 -7.00 9.76 -6.67
CA VAL A 66 -7.30 8.40 -6.20
C VAL A 66 -7.09 8.23 -4.69
N ASP A 67 -6.12 8.94 -4.11
CA ASP A 67 -5.86 8.89 -2.66
C ASP A 67 -6.95 9.63 -1.91
N VAL A 68 -7.36 10.81 -2.39
CA VAL A 68 -8.49 11.58 -1.81
C VAL A 68 -9.76 10.75 -1.86
N MET A 69 -10.09 10.19 -3.02
CA MET A 69 -11.27 9.36 -3.21
C MET A 69 -11.28 8.15 -2.28
N ARG A 70 -10.13 7.46 -2.13
CA ARG A 70 -10.02 6.31 -1.23
C ARG A 70 -10.31 6.68 0.23
N VAL A 71 -9.76 7.79 0.70
CA VAL A 71 -10.01 8.27 2.07
C VAL A 71 -11.47 8.74 2.22
N LEU A 72 -11.99 9.53 1.29
CA LEU A 72 -13.38 10.02 1.32
C LEU A 72 -14.40 8.88 1.32
N PHE A 73 -14.23 7.89 0.45
CA PHE A 73 -15.13 6.74 0.38
C PHE A 73 -15.04 5.83 1.60
N THR A 74 -13.89 5.81 2.31
CA THR A 74 -13.81 5.14 3.62
C THR A 74 -14.78 5.78 4.62
N TYR A 75 -14.97 7.10 4.59
CA TYR A 75 -15.99 7.74 5.43
C TYR A 75 -17.41 7.62 4.84
N GLY A 76 -17.53 7.76 3.52
CA GLY A 76 -18.82 7.76 2.83
C GLY A 76 -19.55 6.42 2.88
N PHE A 77 -18.83 5.30 2.89
CA PHE A 77 -19.41 3.96 2.92
C PHE A 77 -19.50 3.35 4.32
N ASP A 78 -19.09 4.05 5.38
CA ASP A 78 -19.05 3.50 6.74
C ASP A 78 -20.41 2.94 7.21
N ALA A 79 -21.53 3.55 6.80
CA ALA A 79 -22.87 3.06 7.11
C ALA A 79 -23.22 1.71 6.49
N ILE A 80 -22.49 1.27 5.46
CA ILE A 80 -22.75 0.03 4.71
C ILE A 80 -21.74 -1.06 5.09
N ASN A 81 -20.46 -0.69 5.24
CA ASN A 81 -19.36 -1.65 5.37
C ASN A 81 -18.52 -1.46 6.65
N GLU A 82 -18.92 -0.55 7.53
CA GLU A 82 -18.18 -0.17 8.74
C GLU A 82 -16.69 0.15 8.48
N SER A 83 -16.37 0.75 7.32
CA SER A 83 -14.99 0.92 6.88
C SER A 83 -14.13 1.83 7.76
N VAL A 84 -14.71 2.69 8.60
CA VAL A 84 -13.97 3.52 9.56
C VAL A 84 -13.80 2.75 10.86
N GLN A 85 -12.58 2.30 11.14
CA GLN A 85 -12.22 1.68 12.42
C GLN A 85 -11.92 2.74 13.50
N ASN A 86 -11.41 3.91 13.11
CA ASN A 86 -11.15 5.02 14.02
C ASN A 86 -12.44 5.79 14.34
N LYS A 87 -13.33 5.16 15.11
CA LYS A 87 -14.67 5.70 15.44
C LYS A 87 -14.66 7.10 16.08
N PRO A 88 -13.67 7.55 16.86
CA PRO A 88 -13.57 8.94 17.31
C PRO A 88 -13.65 9.98 16.17
N LEU A 89 -13.11 9.68 14.99
CA LEU A 89 -13.16 10.59 13.82
C LEU A 89 -14.58 10.86 13.35
N LEU A 90 -15.47 9.86 13.47
CA LEU A 90 -16.89 10.00 13.15
C LEU A 90 -17.65 10.85 14.16
N LYS A 91 -17.05 11.26 15.28
CA LYS A 91 -17.68 12.18 16.23
C LYS A 91 -17.24 13.63 16.02
N MET A 92 -16.13 13.85 15.30
CA MET A 92 -15.56 15.18 15.08
C MET A 92 -16.38 15.99 14.05
N LYS A 93 -16.89 17.15 14.48
CA LYS A 93 -17.67 18.05 13.61
C LYS A 93 -16.86 18.60 12.43
N SER A 94 -15.57 18.89 12.63
CA SER A 94 -14.66 19.34 11.59
C SER A 94 -14.53 18.30 10.47
N VAL A 95 -14.25 17.04 10.83
CA VAL A 95 -14.13 15.92 9.88
C VAL A 95 -15.44 15.70 9.13
N LYS A 96 -16.59 15.62 9.82
CA LYS A 96 -17.91 15.45 9.16
C LYS A 96 -18.21 16.55 8.14
N THR A 97 -17.90 17.80 8.49
CA THR A 97 -18.15 18.95 7.62
C THR A 97 -17.31 18.84 6.35
N VAL A 98 -16.02 18.55 6.51
CA VAL A 98 -15.06 18.41 5.42
C VAL A 98 -15.39 17.25 4.50
N VAL A 99 -15.75 16.07 5.05
CA VAL A 99 -16.15 14.90 4.24
C VAL A 99 -17.35 15.25 3.37
N ARG A 100 -18.40 15.86 3.94
CA ARG A 100 -19.60 16.26 3.19
C ARG A 100 -19.25 17.30 2.11
N LYS A 101 -18.45 18.29 2.46
CA LYS A 101 -18.03 19.37 1.55
C LYS A 101 -17.24 18.82 0.37
N LEU A 102 -16.23 17.98 0.62
CA LEU A 102 -15.39 17.41 -0.42
C LEU A 102 -16.16 16.43 -1.32
N LEU A 103 -17.06 15.61 -0.77
CA LEU A 103 -17.94 14.75 -1.59
C LEU A 103 -18.80 15.61 -2.54
N HIS A 104 -19.35 16.71 -2.05
CA HIS A 104 -20.13 17.63 -2.88
C HIS A 104 -19.27 18.33 -3.95
N GLU A 105 -18.05 18.76 -3.62
CA GLU A 105 -17.10 19.31 -4.59
C GLU A 105 -16.73 18.29 -5.67
N VAL A 106 -16.48 17.03 -5.30
CA VAL A 106 -16.19 15.93 -6.23
C VAL A 106 -17.34 15.76 -7.21
N VAL A 107 -18.59 15.71 -6.73
CA VAL A 107 -19.78 15.56 -7.60
C VAL A 107 -19.94 16.76 -8.54
N LYS A 108 -19.73 17.98 -8.05
CA LYS A 108 -19.76 19.19 -8.87
C LYS A 108 -18.71 19.16 -9.97
N LEU A 109 -17.48 18.76 -9.64
CA LEU A 109 -16.39 18.64 -10.62
C LEU A 109 -16.67 17.53 -11.65
N SER A 110 -17.31 16.43 -11.25
CA SER A 110 -17.66 15.36 -12.20
C SER A 110 -18.78 15.73 -13.19
N ALA A 111 -19.58 16.74 -12.88
CA ALA A 111 -20.65 17.22 -13.76
C ALA A 111 -20.15 18.20 -14.84
N VAL A 112 -18.90 18.66 -14.76
CA VAL A 112 -18.31 19.55 -15.76
C VAL A 112 -17.94 18.75 -17.00
N PRO A 113 -18.43 19.11 -18.21
CA PRO A 113 -18.03 18.47 -19.45
C PRO A 113 -16.51 18.51 -19.63
N ILE A 114 -15.93 17.39 -20.05
CA ILE A 114 -14.51 17.32 -20.37
C ILE A 114 -14.29 18.12 -21.66
N ASP A 115 -13.43 19.15 -21.62
CA ASP A 115 -13.05 19.88 -22.82
C ASP A 115 -12.37 18.91 -23.79
N PRO A 116 -12.92 18.72 -25.01
CA PRO A 116 -12.37 17.79 -25.99
C PRO A 116 -10.96 18.16 -26.47
N ASN A 117 -10.49 19.39 -26.22
CA ASN A 117 -9.14 19.83 -26.55
C ASN A 117 -8.10 19.55 -25.45
N LEU A 118 -8.53 19.08 -24.27
CA LEU A 118 -7.60 18.71 -23.22
C LEU A 118 -6.83 17.45 -23.60
N PRO A 119 -5.49 17.43 -23.44
CA PRO A 119 -4.73 16.22 -23.66
C PRO A 119 -5.21 15.11 -22.71
N PRO A 120 -5.29 13.86 -23.17
CA PRO A 120 -5.70 12.75 -22.32
C PRO A 120 -4.78 12.67 -21.10
N PRO A 121 -5.30 12.25 -19.93
CA PRO A 121 -4.53 12.17 -18.71
C PRO A 121 -3.30 11.30 -18.92
N VAL A 122 -2.12 11.87 -18.69
CA VAL A 122 -0.85 11.16 -18.82
C VAL A 122 -0.75 10.18 -17.65
N PHE A 123 -1.17 8.94 -17.88
CA PHE A 123 -0.83 7.85 -16.98
C PHE A 123 0.68 7.66 -17.07
N LYS A 124 1.43 8.25 -16.12
CA LYS A 124 2.84 7.91 -15.91
C LYS A 124 2.87 6.40 -15.62
N LYS A 125 3.11 5.59 -16.66
CA LYS A 125 3.42 4.17 -16.47
C LYS A 125 4.62 4.15 -15.56
N THR A 126 4.53 3.39 -14.47
CA THR A 126 5.70 3.13 -13.64
C THR A 126 6.81 2.72 -14.60
N PRO A 127 8.00 3.35 -14.58
CA PRO A 127 9.09 2.88 -15.40
C PRO A 127 9.23 1.36 -15.14
N PRO A 128 9.37 0.54 -16.20
CA PRO A 128 9.56 -0.89 -16.00
C PRO A 128 10.66 -1.02 -14.96
N LYS A 129 10.38 -1.74 -13.86
CA LYS A 129 11.39 -2.00 -12.82
C LYS A 129 12.58 -2.56 -13.57
N VAL A 130 13.61 -1.74 -13.76
CA VAL A 130 14.91 -2.20 -14.22
C VAL A 130 15.24 -3.29 -13.22
N LYS A 131 15.38 -4.53 -13.70
CA LYS A 131 15.88 -5.62 -12.87
C LYS A 131 17.20 -5.09 -12.31
N GLN A 132 17.19 -4.63 -11.06
CA GLN A 132 18.43 -4.24 -10.41
C GLN A 132 19.34 -5.47 -10.52
N PRO A 133 20.62 -5.29 -10.90
CA PRO A 133 21.58 -6.37 -10.75
C PRO A 133 21.43 -6.93 -9.33
N PRO A 134 21.47 -8.27 -9.16
CA PRO A 134 21.35 -8.87 -7.84
C PRO A 134 22.30 -8.15 -6.86
N PRO A 135 21.85 -7.77 -5.66
CA PRO A 135 22.75 -7.26 -4.64
C PRO A 135 23.89 -8.27 -4.46
N THR A 136 25.11 -7.77 -4.30
CA THR A 136 26.29 -8.61 -4.11
C THR A 136 26.02 -9.65 -3.02
N PRO A 137 26.33 -10.93 -3.23
CA PRO A 137 25.94 -12.00 -2.33
C PRO A 137 26.58 -11.73 -0.96
N LYS A 138 25.75 -11.32 0.01
CA LYS A 138 26.14 -11.32 1.42
C LYS A 138 26.44 -12.77 1.79
N LYS A 139 27.50 -12.95 2.59
CA LYS A 139 28.09 -14.23 3.02
C LYS A 139 27.06 -15.36 3.12
N ARG A 140 27.41 -16.52 2.55
CA ARG A 140 26.69 -17.80 2.64
C ARG A 140 26.12 -17.96 4.05
N VAL A 141 24.80 -17.87 4.17
CA VAL A 141 24.11 -18.31 5.39
C VAL A 141 24.35 -19.82 5.45
N GLY A 142 24.98 -20.27 6.54
CA GLY A 142 25.29 -21.68 6.74
C GLY A 142 24.02 -22.52 6.74
N ARG A 143 24.19 -23.80 6.44
CA ARG A 143 23.14 -24.84 6.32
C ARG A 143 22.26 -24.96 7.57
N ASP A 144 22.70 -24.43 8.71
CA ASP A 144 22.17 -24.72 10.03
C ASP A 144 21.30 -23.59 10.64
N ASP A 145 21.23 -22.40 10.01
CA ASP A 145 20.57 -21.21 10.59
C ASP A 145 19.24 -20.82 9.92
N ILE A 146 18.68 -21.65 9.04
CA ILE A 146 17.52 -21.28 8.21
C ILE A 146 16.30 -22.15 8.57
N GLU A 147 15.32 -21.58 9.26
CA GLU A 147 13.97 -22.16 9.38
C GLU A 147 13.31 -22.19 7.98
N MET A 148 13.29 -23.36 7.36
CA MET A 148 12.65 -23.58 6.05
C MET A 148 11.15 -23.83 6.22
N LYS A 149 10.31 -23.10 5.47
CA LYS A 149 8.87 -23.40 5.41
C LYS A 149 8.61 -24.54 4.43
N LYS A 150 7.48 -25.24 4.60
CA LYS A 150 7.06 -26.33 3.70
C LYS A 150 7.06 -25.84 2.25
N GLY A 151 7.87 -26.47 1.40
CA GLY A 151 7.99 -26.18 -0.02
C GLY A 151 9.15 -25.26 -0.41
N ASP A 152 9.82 -24.59 0.54
CA ASP A 152 11.08 -23.91 0.28
C ASP A 152 12.15 -24.94 -0.12
N TRP A 153 13.10 -24.53 -0.97
CA TRP A 153 14.06 -25.46 -1.56
C TRP A 153 15.46 -24.85 -1.61
N LEU A 154 16.47 -25.67 -1.33
CA LEU A 154 17.88 -25.30 -1.48
C LEU A 154 18.34 -25.58 -2.90
N CYS A 155 19.07 -24.64 -3.48
CA CYS A 155 19.63 -24.82 -4.81
C CYS A 155 20.80 -25.80 -4.78
N GLN A 156 20.71 -26.90 -5.55
CA GLN A 156 21.78 -27.91 -5.62
C GLN A 156 23.10 -27.43 -6.27
N LYS A 157 23.11 -26.24 -6.88
CA LYS A 157 24.31 -25.68 -7.52
C LYS A 157 25.07 -24.67 -6.66
N CYS A 158 24.38 -23.93 -5.81
CA CYS A 158 24.97 -22.82 -5.05
C CYS A 158 24.52 -22.75 -3.60
N ASP A 159 23.76 -23.75 -3.14
CA ASP A 159 23.18 -23.87 -1.78
C ASP A 159 22.33 -22.67 -1.34
N PHE A 160 21.92 -21.82 -2.27
CA PHE A 160 21.05 -20.70 -1.99
C PHE A 160 19.63 -21.19 -1.67
N MET A 161 19.06 -20.75 -0.54
CA MET A 161 17.68 -21.03 -0.18
C MET A 161 16.72 -20.20 -1.05
N ASN A 162 15.78 -20.89 -1.69
CA ASN A 162 14.74 -20.30 -2.50
C ASN A 162 13.37 -20.56 -1.87
N PHE A 163 12.52 -19.53 -1.89
CA PHE A 163 11.13 -19.67 -1.46
C PHE A 163 10.34 -20.59 -2.41
N ALA A 164 9.34 -21.29 -1.88
CA ALA A 164 8.50 -22.27 -2.62
C ALA A 164 7.92 -21.75 -3.94
N LYS A 165 7.63 -20.45 -4.03
CA LYS A 165 7.09 -19.78 -5.22
C LYS A 165 8.10 -19.64 -6.37
N ASN A 166 9.40 -19.74 -6.09
CA ASN A 166 10.45 -19.57 -7.09
C ASN A 166 10.63 -20.89 -7.86
N THR A 167 10.44 -20.85 -9.17
CA THR A 167 10.69 -21.99 -10.09
C THR A 167 12.14 -22.07 -10.57
N VAL A 168 12.91 -21.00 -10.36
CA VAL A 168 14.33 -20.87 -10.67
C VAL A 168 15.07 -20.26 -9.48
N CYS A 169 16.35 -20.60 -9.33
CA CYS A 169 17.20 -20.09 -8.27
C CYS A 169 17.49 -18.61 -8.50
N LEU A 170 17.24 -17.75 -7.51
CA LEU A 170 17.49 -16.30 -7.63
C LEU A 170 18.97 -15.93 -7.70
N GLN A 171 19.87 -16.86 -7.39
CA GLN A 171 21.32 -16.59 -7.36
C GLN A 171 22.07 -17.16 -8.56
N CYS A 172 21.64 -18.28 -9.15
CA CYS A 172 22.36 -18.92 -10.25
C CYS A 172 21.47 -19.39 -11.41
N ASP A 173 20.18 -19.01 -11.41
CA ASP A 173 19.18 -19.36 -12.43
C ASP A 173 18.98 -20.87 -12.66
N ALA A 174 19.48 -21.72 -11.76
CA ALA A 174 19.23 -23.15 -11.80
C ALA A 174 17.74 -23.45 -11.60
N LYS A 175 17.20 -24.38 -12.39
CA LYS A 175 15.81 -24.82 -12.26
C LYS A 175 15.58 -25.46 -10.89
N ARG A 176 14.38 -25.25 -10.34
CA ARG A 176 13.92 -25.94 -9.13
C ARG A 176 14.00 -27.46 -9.35
N PRO A 177 14.62 -28.23 -8.44
CA PRO A 177 14.61 -29.69 -8.53
C PRO A 177 13.17 -30.19 -8.45
N LYS A 178 12.85 -31.22 -9.24
CA LYS A 178 11.53 -31.85 -9.19
C LYS A 178 11.30 -32.36 -7.77
N ARG A 179 10.21 -31.92 -7.15
CA ARG A 179 9.84 -32.39 -5.82
C ARG A 179 9.54 -33.88 -5.91
N GLN A 180 10.24 -34.68 -5.11
CA GLN A 180 9.87 -36.07 -4.92
C GLN A 180 8.65 -36.06 -4.00
N LEU A 181 7.48 -36.31 -4.57
CA LEU A 181 6.26 -36.50 -3.78
C LEU A 181 6.39 -37.81 -3.02
N LEU A 182 6.20 -37.77 -1.71
CA LEU A 182 6.01 -38.98 -0.92
C LEU A 182 4.66 -39.63 -1.31
N PRO A 183 4.49 -40.95 -1.14
CA PRO A 183 3.22 -41.60 -1.39
C PRO A 183 2.11 -40.90 -0.59
N GLY A 184 1.13 -40.29 -1.28
CA GLY A 184 0.01 -39.56 -0.68
C GLY A 184 0.08 -38.02 -0.73
N GLU A 185 1.20 -37.42 -1.14
CA GLU A 185 1.21 -35.97 -1.46
C GLU A 185 0.71 -35.73 -2.90
N TRP A 186 -0.38 -34.98 -3.04
CA TRP A 186 -0.90 -34.51 -4.34
C TRP A 186 -0.54 -33.04 -4.55
N GLU A 187 -0.07 -32.68 -5.75
CA GLU A 187 0.14 -31.30 -6.17
C GLU A 187 -0.90 -30.89 -7.22
N CYS A 188 -1.40 -29.66 -7.11
CA CYS A 188 -2.32 -29.08 -8.08
C CYS A 188 -1.55 -28.76 -9.38
N PRO A 189 -2.01 -29.23 -10.56
CA PRO A 189 -1.37 -28.88 -11.82
C PRO A 189 -1.51 -27.37 -12.09
N GLY A 190 -0.36 -26.70 -12.28
CA GLY A 190 -0.27 -25.29 -12.64
C GLY A 190 -0.17 -25.04 -14.14
#